data_AF-A0A2V5MDC0-F1
#
_entry.id   AF-A0A2V5MDC0-F1
#
_cell.length_a   1.000
_cell.length_b   1.000
_cell.length_c   1.000
_cell.angle_alpha   90.00
_cell.angle_beta   90.00
_cell.angle_gamma   90.00
#
_symmetry.space_group_name_H-M   'P 1'
#
loop_
_entity.id
_entity.type
_entity.pdbx_description
1 polymer ?
#
loop_
_entity_poly.entity_id
_entity_poly.type
_entity_poly.pdbx_seq_one_letter_code
_entity_poly.pdbx_strand_id
1 'polypeptide(L)' 'MKFLALLLLVFASATSVISAQPVVVIVRHAEKLAAGGNDPDLSPVGRTRAENLARILKQAKITAIFTSEFKRA' A
#
# COMPACT_ATOMS: atom_id res chain seq x y z
N MET A 1 18.73 12.64 44.41
CA MET A 1 19.40 11.92 43.29
C MET A 1 18.77 10.56 42.98
N LYS A 2 18.76 9.58 43.91
CA LYS A 2 18.22 8.22 43.67
C LYS A 2 16.73 8.17 43.31
N PHE A 3 15.90 8.96 43.99
CA PHE A 3 14.46 9.07 43.70
C PHE A 3 14.17 9.62 42.31
N LEU A 4 14.95 10.62 41.87
CA LEU A 4 14.81 11.22 40.53
C LEU A 4 15.24 10.22 39.45
N ALA A 5 16.32 9.47 39.69
CA ALA A 5 16.77 8.41 38.79
C ALA A 5 15.74 7.28 38.68
N LEU A 6 15.10 6.89 39.79
CA LEU A 6 14.05 5.87 39.81
C LEU A 6 12.80 6.34 39.03
N LEU A 7 12.43 7.61 39.18
CA LEU A 7 11.27 8.21 38.50
C LEU A 7 11.49 8.30 36.99
N LEU A 8 12.72 8.61 36.56
CA LEU A 8 13.13 8.61 35.15
C LEU A 8 13.12 7.19 34.55
N LEU A 9 13.54 6.18 35.32
CA LEU A 9 13.56 4.78 34.89
C LEU A 9 12.15 4.21 34.69
N VAL A 10 11.20 4.61 35.56
CA VAL A 10 9.79 4.22 35.46
C VAL A 10 9.11 4.91 34.27
N PHE A 11 9.45 6.17 33.99
CA PHE A 11 8.91 6.89 32.84
C PHE A 11 9.42 6.30 31.50
N ALA A 12 10.69 5.86 31.45
CA ALA A 12 11.27 5.23 30.27
C ALA A 12 10.68 3.84 29.97
N SER A 13 10.13 3.14 30.96
CA SER A 13 9.54 1.80 30.79
C SER A 13 8.05 1.82 30.42
N ALA A 14 7.41 3.00 30.38
CA ALA A 14 6.00 3.16 30.06
C ALA A 14 5.70 3.37 28.56
N THR A 15 6.71 3.37 27.67
CA THR A 15 6.47 3.53 26.23
C THR A 15 6.07 2.21 25.59
N SER A 16 4.76 1.97 25.47
CA SER A 16 4.23 0.93 24.62
C SER A 16 4.45 1.30 23.15
N VAL A 17 5.10 0.41 22.39
CA VAL A 17 5.26 0.57 20.94
C VAL A 17 3.91 0.28 20.29
N ILE A 18 3.16 1.34 19.96
CA ILE A 18 1.97 1.23 19.13
C ILE A 18 2.45 1.05 17.69
N SER A 19 2.44 -0.19 17.20
CA SER A 19 2.62 -0.45 15.76
C SER A 19 1.31 -0.12 15.04
N ALA A 20 1.40 0.69 13.98
CA ALA A 20 0.27 0.87 13.08
C ALA A 20 -0.14 -0.50 12.48
N GLN A 21 -1.44 -0.76 12.33
CA GLN A 21 -1.90 -1.94 11.60
C GLN A 21 -1.55 -1.81 10.11
N PRO A 22 -1.20 -2.91 9.43
CA PRO A 22 -0.96 -2.89 8.00
C PRO A 22 -2.25 -2.54 7.25
N VAL A 23 -2.14 -1.65 6.25
CA VAL A 23 -3.24 -1.30 5.35
C VAL A 23 -3.08 -2.08 4.06
N VAL A 24 -4.13 -2.81 3.67
CA VAL A 24 -4.17 -3.57 2.40
C VAL A 24 -5.16 -2.90 1.46
N VAL A 25 -4.68 -2.53 0.28
CA VAL A 25 -5.51 -1.96 -0.79
C VAL A 25 -5.72 -3.03 -1.86
N ILE A 26 -6.98 -3.44 -2.05
CA ILE A 26 -7.34 -4.44 -3.06
C ILE A 26 -7.87 -3.71 -4.29
N VAL A 27 -7.28 -4.00 -5.45
CA VAL A 27 -7.59 -3.33 -6.71
C VAL A 27 -7.96 -4.37 -7.75
N ARG A 28 -9.06 -4.15 -8.47
CA ARG A 28 -9.36 -4.88 -9.69
C ARG A 28 -8.61 -4.24 -10.86
N HIS A 29 -8.08 -5.06 -11.77
CA HIS A 29 -7.49 -4.61 -13.03
C HIS A 29 -8.38 -3.60 -13.77
N ALA A 30 -7.77 -2.70 -14.52
CA ALA A 30 -8.48 -1.73 -15.34
C ALA A 30 -9.08 -2.36 -16.61
N GLU A 31 -9.78 -1.54 -17.40
CA GLU A 31 -10.47 -1.96 -18.62
C GLU A 31 -9.50 -2.55 -19.64
N LYS A 32 -9.71 -3.81 -19.99
CA LYS A 32 -8.93 -4.55 -20.99
C LYS A 32 -9.39 -4.28 -22.41
N LEU A 33 -8.53 -4.54 -23.39
CA LEU A 33 -8.92 -4.67 -24.79
C LEU A 33 -9.87 -5.87 -24.96
N ALA A 34 -10.79 -5.75 -25.92
CA ALA A 34 -11.66 -6.85 -26.32
C ALA A 34 -10.88 -7.94 -27.10
N ALA A 35 -9.87 -7.53 -27.87
CA ALA A 35 -8.94 -8.42 -28.56
C ALA A 35 -7.75 -8.80 -27.65
N GLY A 36 -7.06 -9.91 -27.96
CA GLY A 36 -5.89 -10.38 -27.21
C GLY A 36 -6.08 -11.68 -26.41
N GLY A 37 -7.22 -12.36 -26.57
CA GLY A 37 -7.45 -13.70 -26.02
C GLY A 37 -7.51 -13.71 -24.49
N ASN A 38 -6.81 -14.68 -23.87
CA ASN A 38 -6.84 -14.92 -22.42
C ASN A 38 -5.98 -13.92 -21.62
N ASP A 39 -5.04 -13.26 -22.27
CA ASP A 39 -4.16 -12.25 -21.65
C ASP A 39 -4.08 -10.95 -22.49
N PRO A 40 -5.21 -10.23 -22.59
CA PRO A 40 -5.27 -8.99 -23.33
C PRO A 40 -4.63 -7.84 -22.53
N ASP A 41 -4.06 -6.89 -23.26
CA ASP A 41 -3.53 -5.63 -22.71
C ASP A 41 -4.67 -4.71 -22.22
N LEU A 42 -4.32 -3.65 -21.51
CA LEU A 42 -5.24 -2.58 -21.14
C LEU A 42 -5.68 -1.78 -22.37
N SER A 43 -6.96 -1.42 -22.39
CA SER A 43 -7.47 -0.42 -23.32
C SER A 43 -6.89 0.98 -23.00
N PRO A 44 -6.93 1.93 -23.95
CA PRO A 44 -6.48 3.31 -23.67
C PRO A 44 -7.20 3.96 -22.47
N VAL A 45 -8.50 3.69 -22.33
CA VAL A 45 -9.30 4.13 -21.17
C VAL A 45 -8.81 3.45 -19.89
N GLY A 46 -8.55 2.15 -19.95
CA GLY A 46 -8.00 1.39 -18.82
C GLY A 46 -6.62 1.87 -18.38
N ARG A 47 -5.73 2.23 -19.31
CA ARG A 47 -4.43 2.84 -19.01
C ARG A 47 -4.60 4.17 -18.28
N THR A 48 -5.48 5.04 -18.79
CA THR A 48 -5.78 6.32 -18.14
C THR A 48 -6.32 6.11 -16.72
N ARG A 49 -7.18 5.11 -16.52
CA ARG A 49 -7.71 4.74 -15.18
C ARG A 49 -6.60 4.25 -14.25
N ALA A 50 -5.69 3.40 -14.73
CA ALA A 50 -4.56 2.90 -13.96
C ALA A 50 -3.60 4.04 -13.55
N GLU A 51 -3.32 4.98 -14.46
CA GLU A 51 -2.52 6.17 -14.17
C GLU A 51 -3.16 7.07 -13.11
N ASN A 52 -4.48 7.26 -13.18
CA ASN A 52 -5.22 8.01 -12.16
C ASN A 52 -5.14 7.33 -10.79
N LEU A 53 -5.25 6.00 -10.73
CA LEU A 53 -5.08 5.24 -9.50
C LEU A 53 -3.66 5.41 -8.93
N ALA A 54 -2.64 5.30 -9.78
CA ALA A 54 -1.25 5.54 -9.37
C ALA A 54 -1.06 6.95 -8.80
N ARG A 55 -1.73 7.96 -9.38
CA ARG A 55 -1.71 9.34 -8.86
C ARG A 55 -2.34 9.44 -7.46
N ILE A 56 -3.48 8.77 -7.24
CA ILE A 56 -4.17 8.75 -5.94
C ILE A 56 -3.30 8.08 -4.87
N LEU A 57 -2.68 6.95 -5.21
CA LEU A 57 -1.87 6.17 -4.27
C LEU A 57 -0.43 6.65 -4.13
N LYS A 58 -0.03 7.70 -4.86
CA LYS A 58 1.35 8.21 -4.91
C LYS A 58 1.94 8.51 -3.53
N GLN A 59 1.11 8.97 -2.59
CA GLN A 59 1.52 9.36 -1.24
C GLN A 59 1.18 8.30 -0.17
N ALA A 60 0.62 7.15 -0.58
CA ALA A 60 0.18 6.10 0.35
C ALA A 60 1.34 5.31 0.99
N LYS A 61 2.60 5.60 0.62
CA LYS A 61 3.80 4.89 1.11
C LYS A 61 3.68 3.37 0.98
N ILE A 62 3.25 2.90 -0.18
CA ILE A 62 3.10 1.47 -0.49
C ILE A 62 4.46 0.78 -0.29
N THR A 63 4.50 -0.21 0.61
CA THR A 63 5.72 -0.95 0.97
C THR A 63 5.88 -2.25 0.20
N ALA A 64 4.78 -2.79 -0.35
CA ALA A 64 4.77 -4.01 -1.15
C ALA A 64 3.62 -3.97 -2.17
N ILE A 65 3.86 -4.55 -3.35
CA ILE A 65 2.85 -4.72 -4.40
C ILE A 65 2.82 -6.21 -4.77
N PHE A 66 1.61 -6.77 -4.79
CA PHE A 66 1.35 -8.14 -5.22
C PHE A 66 0.40 -8.08 -6.41
N THR A 67 0.76 -8.77 -7.49
CA THR A 67 -0.02 -8.79 -8.73
C THR A 67 0.10 -10.17 -9.39
N SER A 68 -0.85 -10.49 -10.26
CA SER A 68 -0.78 -11.71 -11.09
C SER A 68 0.18 -11.53 -12.26
N GLU A 69 0.58 -12.62 -12.91
CA GLU A 69 1.43 -12.61 -14.11
C GLU A 69 0.74 -12.10 -15.40
N PHE A 70 -0.56 -11.77 -15.36
CA PHE A 70 -1.30 -11.26 -16.52
C PHE A 70 -0.97 -9.80 -16.85
N LYS A 71 -0.99 -9.43 -18.13
CA LYS A 71 -0.68 -8.07 -18.63
C LYS A 71 -1.58 -6.96 -18.09
N ARG A 72 -2.82 -7.30 -17.74
CA ARG A 72 -3.83 -6.36 -17.25
C ARG A 72 -3.64 -5.96 -15.79
N ALA A 73 -2.72 -6.63 -15.09
CA ALA A 73 -2.60 -6.58 -13.64
C ALA A 73 -1.80 -5.36 -13.13
#